data_AF-A0A7G5C0R9-F1
#
_entry.id   AF-A0A7G5C0R9-F1
#
_cell.length_a   1.000
_cell.length_b   1.000
_cell.length_c   1.000
_cell.angle_alpha   90.00
_cell.angle_beta   90.00
_cell.angle_gamma   90.00
#
_symmetry.space_group_name_H-M   'P 1'
#
loop_
_entity.id
_entity.type
_entity.pdbx_description
1 polymer ?
#
loop_
_entity_poly.entity_id
_entity_poly.type
_entity_poly.pdbx_seq_one_letter_code
_entity_poly.pdbx_strand_id
1 'polypeptide(L)'
;MGYWFEKFGVSFAAAIVTGLLFGLLLRVVMKIIALAHPELSSGFHWEGTLFIALIGVGFTLANSVFYALVERFLPGKWLAKGFLFGVLVLAVYGIPFFLSNPGGELFGPQAYIGVPLFSLVFVAGGITLARCVRFIGKWVNDRRERRIRFAYACFILLGIPACVLMVGIAVEMVTEVIPEIRNQG
;
A
#
# COMPACT_ATOMS: atom_id res chain seq x y z
N MET A 1 -7.68 26.31 -5.76
CA MET A 1 -6.40 25.58 -5.90
C MET A 1 -5.95 24.91 -4.59
N GLY A 2 -5.96 25.61 -3.45
CA GLY A 2 -5.46 25.06 -2.16
C GLY A 2 -6.10 23.76 -1.66
N TYR A 3 -7.39 23.53 -1.96
CA TYR A 3 -8.09 22.31 -1.52
C TYR A 3 -7.43 21.00 -1.99
N TRP A 4 -6.89 20.97 -3.23
CA TRP A 4 -6.24 19.78 -3.76
C TRP A 4 -4.89 19.50 -3.07
N PHE A 5 -4.09 20.54 -2.83
CA PHE A 5 -2.82 20.41 -2.15
C PHE A 5 -2.99 19.93 -0.70
N GLU A 6 -3.98 20.47 -0.01
CA GLU A 6 -4.33 20.00 1.33
C GLU A 6 -4.77 18.52 1.30
N LYS A 7 -5.64 18.15 0.36
CA LYS A 7 -6.14 16.78 0.23
C LYS A 7 -5.02 15.77 -0.06
N PHE A 8 -4.15 16.06 -1.03
CA PHE A 8 -3.02 15.19 -1.33
C PHE A 8 -2.02 15.15 -0.17
N GLY A 9 -1.74 16.29 0.47
CA GLY A 9 -0.89 16.35 1.66
C GLY A 9 -1.38 15.48 2.82
N VAL A 10 -2.69 15.51 3.10
CA VAL A 10 -3.34 14.62 4.06
C VAL A 10 -3.20 13.16 3.65
N SER A 11 -3.38 12.85 2.36
CA SER A 11 -3.21 11.49 1.83
C SER A 11 -1.79 10.98 1.99
N PHE A 12 -0.78 11.80 1.68
CA PHE A 12 0.63 11.43 1.82
C PHE A 12 1.05 11.25 3.28
N ALA A 13 0.58 12.12 4.18
CA ALA A 13 0.80 11.95 5.61
C ALA A 13 0.17 10.64 6.12
N ALA A 14 -1.04 10.32 5.66
CA ALA A 14 -1.70 9.05 5.99
C ALA A 14 -0.92 7.84 5.43
N ALA A 15 -0.34 7.98 4.25
CA ALA A 15 0.43 6.94 3.59
C ALA A 15 1.67 6.51 4.38
N ILE A 16 2.40 7.46 4.99
CA ILE A 16 3.57 7.16 5.83
C ILE A 16 3.16 6.24 6.99
N VAL A 17 2.14 6.64 7.75
CA VAL A 17 1.66 5.85 8.90
C VAL A 17 1.15 4.50 8.45
N THR A 18 0.33 4.49 7.40
CA THR A 18 -0.25 3.26 6.84
C THR A 18 0.84 2.32 6.32
N GLY A 19 1.87 2.85 5.67
CA GLY A 19 2.94 2.08 5.05
C GLY A 19 3.85 1.41 6.06
N LEU A 20 4.15 2.10 7.17
CA LEU A 20 4.85 1.48 8.30
C LEU A 20 4.04 0.31 8.86
N LEU A 21 2.73 0.51 9.11
CA LEU A 21 1.85 -0.55 9.59
C LEU A 21 1.74 -1.70 8.58
N PHE A 22 1.67 -1.38 7.29
CA PHE A 22 1.58 -2.34 6.21
C PHE A 22 2.84 -3.20 6.10
N GLY A 23 4.03 -2.59 6.14
CA GLY A 23 5.29 -3.34 6.11
C GLY A 23 5.48 -4.23 7.35
N LEU A 24 5.09 -3.75 8.53
CA LEU A 24 5.07 -4.59 9.73
C LEU A 24 4.07 -5.75 9.60
N LEU A 25 2.90 -5.52 9.00
CA LEU A 25 1.90 -6.56 8.76
C LEU A 25 2.41 -7.61 7.76
N LEU A 26 3.11 -7.20 6.70
CA LEU A 26 3.79 -8.13 5.78
C LEU A 26 4.79 -9.01 6.53
N ARG A 27 5.55 -8.44 7.48
CA ARG A 27 6.46 -9.21 8.34
C ARG A 27 5.73 -10.25 9.19
N VAL A 28 4.56 -9.89 9.72
CA VAL A 28 3.71 -10.83 10.47
C VAL A 28 3.22 -11.96 9.57
N VAL A 29 2.75 -11.65 8.36
CA VAL A 29 2.32 -12.67 7.38
C VAL A 29 3.46 -13.63 7.03
N MET A 30 4.65 -13.10 6.72
CA MET A 30 5.82 -13.94 6.45
C MET A 30 6.17 -14.83 7.64
N LYS A 31 6.06 -14.31 8.88
CA LYS A 31 6.28 -15.12 10.08
C LYS A 31 5.24 -16.23 10.24
N ILE A 32 3.97 -15.98 9.93
CA ILE A 32 2.91 -17.00 9.97
C ILE A 32 3.21 -18.10 8.94
N ILE A 33 3.60 -17.73 7.72
CA ILE A 33 3.98 -18.69 6.68
C ILE A 33 5.19 -19.51 7.13
N ALA A 34 6.22 -18.88 7.68
CA ALA A 34 7.41 -19.56 8.18
C ALA A 34 7.14 -20.53 9.35
N LEU A 35 6.07 -20.32 10.13
CA LEU A 35 5.66 -21.29 11.16
C LEU A 35 5.02 -22.55 10.56
N ALA A 36 4.34 -22.41 9.41
CA ALA A 36 3.75 -23.54 8.68
C ALA A 36 4.78 -24.24 7.78
N HIS A 37 5.76 -23.50 7.26
CA HIS A 37 6.80 -23.92 6.34
C HIS A 37 8.19 -23.47 6.83
N PRO A 38 8.77 -24.16 7.85
CA PRO A 38 10.03 -23.76 8.47
C PRO A 38 11.21 -23.69 7.49
N GLU A 39 11.17 -24.48 6.42
CA GLU A 39 12.17 -24.50 5.34
C GLU A 39 12.30 -23.16 4.59
N LEU A 40 11.27 -22.31 4.63
CA LEU A 40 11.26 -20.97 4.02
C LEU A 40 11.74 -19.87 4.99
N SER A 41 12.02 -20.21 6.25
CA SER A 41 12.39 -19.25 7.28
C SER A 41 13.87 -18.85 7.18
N SER A 42 14.13 -17.59 6.83
CA SER A 42 15.48 -16.99 6.88
C SER A 42 15.85 -16.37 8.23
N GLY A 43 14.94 -16.44 9.23
CA GLY A 43 15.13 -15.85 10.56
C GLY A 43 14.77 -14.36 10.65
N PHE A 44 14.77 -13.82 11.89
CA PHE A 44 14.46 -12.41 12.11
C PHE A 44 15.71 -11.54 11.95
N HIS A 45 15.74 -10.78 10.85
CA HIS A 45 16.74 -9.73 10.60
C HIS A 45 16.12 -8.35 10.76
N TRP A 46 16.79 -7.49 11.55
CA TRP A 46 16.33 -6.13 11.80
C TRP A 46 16.37 -5.28 10.52
N GLU A 47 17.45 -5.43 9.74
CA GLU A 47 17.64 -4.75 8.46
C GLU A 47 16.53 -5.08 7.46
N GLY A 48 16.21 -6.37 7.29
CA GLY A 48 15.11 -6.81 6.43
C GLY A 48 13.75 -6.28 6.88
N THR A 49 13.50 -6.19 8.19
CA THR A 49 12.25 -5.64 8.71
C THR A 49 12.11 -4.15 8.40
N LEU A 50 13.19 -3.39 8.57
CA LEU A 50 13.20 -1.96 8.25
C LEU A 50 13.05 -1.74 6.74
N PHE A 51 13.71 -2.55 5.92
CA PHE A 51 13.56 -2.51 4.46
C PHE A 51 12.12 -2.77 4.01
N ILE A 52 11.46 -3.81 4.55
CA ILE A 52 10.05 -4.10 4.26
C ILE A 52 9.14 -2.95 4.73
N ALA A 53 9.43 -2.33 5.87
CA ALA A 53 8.69 -1.17 6.33
C ALA A 53 8.82 0.02 5.36
N LEU A 54 10.02 0.28 4.83
CA LEU A 54 10.25 1.32 3.83
C LEU A 54 9.57 1.01 2.50
N ILE A 55 9.59 -0.25 2.03
CA ILE A 55 8.81 -0.68 0.87
C ILE A 55 7.32 -0.44 1.12
N GLY A 56 6.83 -0.79 2.31
CA GLY A 56 5.45 -0.54 2.71
C GLY A 56 5.08 0.94 2.60
N VAL A 57 5.94 1.85 3.07
CA VAL A 57 5.79 3.31 2.90
C VAL A 57 5.79 3.71 1.43
N GLY A 58 6.72 3.21 0.63
CA GLY A 58 6.76 3.52 -0.80
C GLY A 58 5.48 3.09 -1.53
N PHE A 59 5.04 1.86 -1.29
CA PHE A 59 3.85 1.29 -1.90
C PHE A 59 2.58 2.03 -1.48
N THR A 60 2.40 2.33 -0.18
CA THR A 60 1.24 3.09 0.27
C THR A 60 1.28 4.54 -0.20
N LEU A 61 2.48 5.14 -0.32
CA LEU A 61 2.63 6.50 -0.82
C LEU A 61 2.17 6.60 -2.29
N ALA A 62 2.59 5.67 -3.15
CA ALA A 62 2.07 5.58 -4.52
C ALA A 62 0.55 5.39 -4.55
N ASN A 63 0.02 4.43 -3.77
CA ASN A 63 -1.41 4.17 -3.72
C ASN A 63 -2.22 5.32 -3.11
N SER A 64 -1.63 6.17 -2.28
CA SER A 64 -2.32 7.31 -1.69
C SER A 64 -2.63 8.42 -2.71
N VAL A 65 -1.86 8.50 -3.81
CA VAL A 65 -2.19 9.36 -4.96
C VAL A 65 -3.50 8.87 -5.59
N PHE A 66 -3.55 7.57 -5.91
CA PHE A 66 -4.76 6.93 -6.46
C PHE A 66 -5.95 7.07 -5.52
N TYR A 67 -5.77 6.76 -4.23
CA TYR A 67 -6.83 6.91 -3.23
C TYR A 67 -7.38 8.35 -3.20
N ALA A 68 -6.53 9.37 -3.17
CA ALA A 68 -6.96 10.76 -3.17
C ALA A 68 -7.79 11.15 -4.42
N LEU A 69 -7.48 10.56 -5.57
CA LEU A 69 -8.22 10.75 -6.83
C LEU A 69 -9.57 10.03 -6.82
N VAL A 70 -9.61 8.77 -6.37
CA VAL A 70 -10.82 7.92 -6.46
C VAL A 70 -11.76 8.07 -5.26
N GLU A 71 -11.29 8.54 -4.11
CA GLU A 71 -12.06 8.60 -2.86
C GLU A 71 -13.42 9.31 -3.02
N ARG A 72 -13.49 10.34 -3.88
CA ARG A 72 -14.72 11.09 -4.12
C ARG A 72 -15.80 10.28 -4.85
N PHE A 73 -15.38 9.27 -5.61
CA PHE A 73 -16.25 8.39 -6.37
C PHE A 73 -16.64 7.13 -5.59
N LEU A 74 -15.87 6.77 -4.56
CA LEU A 74 -16.17 5.62 -3.72
C LEU A 74 -17.37 5.91 -2.80
N PRO A 75 -18.43 5.07 -2.80
CA PRO A 75 -19.59 5.26 -1.96
C PRO A 75 -19.33 4.92 -0.49
N GLY A 76 -20.14 5.48 0.41
CA GLY A 76 -20.22 5.08 1.81
C GLY A 76 -19.20 5.71 2.77
N LYS A 77 -19.08 5.10 3.96
CA LYS A 77 -18.19 5.54 5.05
C LYS A 77 -16.76 5.07 4.80
N TRP A 78 -15.80 5.61 5.57
CA TRP A 78 -14.37 5.27 5.48
C TRP A 78 -14.06 3.78 5.40
N LEU A 79 -14.80 2.93 6.14
CA LEU A 79 -14.60 1.49 6.13
C LEU A 79 -14.95 0.88 4.75
N ALA A 80 -16.08 1.27 4.17
CA ALA A 80 -16.50 0.82 2.84
C ALA A 80 -15.55 1.34 1.75
N LYS A 81 -15.13 2.61 1.83
CA LYS A 81 -14.15 3.19 0.90
C LYS A 81 -12.82 2.46 0.96
N GLY A 82 -12.32 2.20 2.16
CA GLY A 82 -11.06 1.50 2.35
C GLY A 82 -11.13 0.04 1.92
N PHE A 83 -12.25 -0.64 2.17
CA PHE A 83 -12.48 -1.99 1.68
C PHE A 83 -12.50 -2.04 0.15
N LEU A 84 -13.34 -1.21 -0.51
CA LEU A 84 -13.43 -1.15 -1.96
C LEU A 84 -12.10 -0.78 -2.62
N PHE A 85 -11.39 0.19 -2.03
CA PHE A 85 -10.07 0.56 -2.51
C PHE A 85 -9.05 -0.57 -2.33
N GLY A 86 -9.04 -1.25 -1.18
CA GLY A 86 -8.17 -2.40 -0.94
C GLY A 86 -8.43 -3.54 -1.92
N VAL A 87 -9.69 -3.82 -2.23
CA VAL A 87 -10.08 -4.78 -3.28
C VAL A 87 -9.61 -4.32 -4.66
N LEU A 88 -9.70 -3.04 -4.98
CA LEU A 88 -9.19 -2.49 -6.24
C LEU A 88 -7.66 -2.65 -6.33
N VAL A 89 -6.92 -2.31 -5.28
CA VAL A 89 -5.46 -2.47 -5.22
C VAL A 89 -5.07 -3.95 -5.32
N LEU A 90 -5.81 -4.84 -4.65
CA LEU A 90 -5.65 -6.28 -4.80
C LEU A 90 -5.87 -6.72 -6.25
N ALA A 91 -6.93 -6.25 -6.91
CA ALA A 91 -7.23 -6.63 -8.29
C ALA A 91 -6.20 -6.09 -9.30
N VAL A 92 -5.70 -4.87 -9.09
CA VAL A 92 -4.79 -4.19 -10.02
C VAL A 92 -3.33 -4.61 -9.82
N TYR A 93 -2.91 -4.85 -8.57
CA TYR A 93 -1.51 -5.16 -8.26
C TYR A 93 -1.34 -6.56 -7.68
N GLY A 94 -2.16 -6.94 -6.70
CA GLY A 94 -2.02 -8.22 -6.02
C GLY A 94 -2.26 -9.42 -6.94
N ILE A 95 -3.35 -9.43 -7.71
CA ILE A 95 -3.67 -10.54 -8.63
C ILE A 95 -2.59 -10.68 -9.72
N PRO A 96 -2.18 -9.62 -10.46
CA PRO A 96 -1.08 -9.75 -11.41
C PRO A 96 0.22 -10.23 -10.76
N PHE A 97 0.57 -9.69 -9.58
CA PHE A 97 1.77 -10.13 -8.86
C PHE A 97 1.71 -11.60 -8.44
N PHE A 98 0.54 -12.09 -8.00
CA PHE A 98 0.36 -13.50 -7.69
C PHE A 98 0.46 -14.38 -8.94
N LEU A 99 -0.09 -13.93 -10.07
CA LEU A 99 -0.08 -14.67 -11.33
C LEU A 99 1.28 -14.68 -12.02
N SER A 100 2.08 -13.62 -11.91
CA SER A 100 3.42 -13.59 -12.51
C SER A 100 4.39 -14.53 -11.78
N ASN A 101 4.12 -14.86 -10.52
CA ASN A 101 4.91 -15.78 -9.70
C ASN A 101 6.42 -15.50 -9.76
N PRO A 102 6.85 -14.29 -9.43
CA PRO A 102 8.24 -13.90 -9.57
C PRO A 102 9.13 -14.84 -8.75
N GLY A 103 10.07 -15.51 -9.42
CA GLY A 103 11.00 -16.46 -8.80
C GLY A 103 10.42 -17.84 -8.47
N GLY A 104 9.18 -18.17 -8.84
CA GLY A 104 8.59 -19.49 -8.59
C GLY A 104 8.13 -19.73 -7.15
N GLU A 105 8.36 -18.78 -6.24
CA GLU A 105 8.22 -18.97 -4.80
C GLU A 105 6.79 -18.78 -4.27
N LEU A 106 5.89 -18.17 -5.04
CA LEU A 106 4.51 -17.94 -4.59
C LEU A 106 3.57 -19.13 -4.85
N PHE A 107 3.83 -19.94 -5.88
CA PHE A 107 3.05 -21.14 -6.22
C PHE A 107 3.62 -22.47 -5.65
N GLY A 108 4.47 -22.39 -4.63
CA GLY A 108 4.91 -23.57 -3.86
C GLY A 108 3.83 -24.13 -2.92
N PRO A 109 4.14 -25.13 -2.09
CA PRO A 109 3.23 -25.66 -1.06
C PRO A 109 2.59 -24.55 -0.22
N GLN A 110 3.30 -23.48 0.09
CA GLN A 110 2.83 -22.33 0.86
C GLN A 110 1.68 -21.52 0.23
N ALA A 111 1.37 -21.69 -1.06
CA ALA A 111 0.41 -20.86 -1.80
C ALA A 111 -0.98 -20.80 -1.16
N TYR A 112 -1.47 -21.93 -0.63
CA TYR A 112 -2.81 -22.02 -0.04
C TYR A 112 -2.98 -21.17 1.23
N ILE A 113 -1.87 -20.83 1.92
CA ILE A 113 -1.87 -19.92 3.07
C ILE A 113 -1.43 -18.52 2.64
N GLY A 114 -0.38 -18.44 1.82
CA GLY A 114 0.24 -17.19 1.40
C GLY A 114 -0.72 -16.28 0.64
N VAL A 115 -1.39 -16.80 -0.39
CA VAL A 115 -2.27 -15.99 -1.25
C VAL A 115 -3.43 -15.37 -0.44
N PRO A 116 -4.18 -16.12 0.40
CA PRO A 116 -5.20 -15.52 1.25
C PRO A 116 -4.65 -14.49 2.23
N LEU A 117 -3.53 -14.76 2.90
CA LEU A 117 -2.95 -13.83 3.87
C LEU A 117 -2.49 -12.53 3.21
N PHE A 118 -1.76 -12.60 2.09
CA PHE A 118 -1.35 -11.41 1.35
C PHE A 118 -2.56 -10.65 0.79
N SER A 119 -3.59 -11.35 0.29
CA SER A 119 -4.84 -10.72 -0.14
C SER A 119 -5.51 -9.91 0.98
N LEU A 120 -5.55 -10.46 2.19
CA LEU A 120 -6.06 -9.76 3.37
C LEU A 120 -5.21 -8.54 3.72
N VAL A 121 -3.89 -8.59 3.50
CA VAL A 121 -3.01 -7.43 3.71
C VAL A 121 -3.36 -6.27 2.78
N PHE A 122 -3.68 -6.51 1.50
CA PHE A 122 -4.16 -5.45 0.60
C PHE A 122 -5.45 -4.79 1.10
N VAL A 123 -6.43 -5.61 1.52
CA VAL A 123 -7.71 -5.11 2.04
C VAL A 123 -7.50 -4.33 3.34
N ALA A 124 -6.71 -4.89 4.27
CA ALA A 124 -6.37 -4.23 5.53
C ALA A 124 -5.61 -2.92 5.30
N GLY A 125 -4.70 -2.88 4.32
CA GLY A 125 -3.97 -1.70 3.88
C GLY A 125 -4.91 -0.60 3.38
N GLY A 126 -5.87 -0.93 2.51
CA GLY A 126 -6.88 0.01 2.03
C GLY A 126 -7.76 0.58 3.14
N ILE A 127 -8.22 -0.27 4.07
CA ILE A 127 -9.00 0.14 5.26
C ILE A 127 -8.18 1.07 6.16
N THR A 128 -6.92 0.72 6.40
CA THR A 128 -6.02 1.51 7.26
C THR A 128 -5.72 2.86 6.63
N LEU A 129 -5.47 2.91 5.31
CA LEU A 129 -5.27 4.16 4.58
C LEU A 129 -6.49 5.07 4.69
N ALA A 130 -7.68 4.55 4.38
CA ALA A 130 -8.93 5.32 4.46
C ALA A 130 -9.20 5.84 5.89
N ARG A 131 -8.88 5.03 6.90
CA ARG A 131 -8.97 5.44 8.31
C ARG A 131 -8.02 6.60 8.61
N CYS A 132 -6.75 6.48 8.22
CA CYS A 132 -5.72 7.47 8.45
C CYS A 132 -6.03 8.78 7.70
N VAL A 133 -6.46 8.71 6.44
CA VAL A 133 -6.88 9.89 5.65
C VAL A 133 -8.04 10.61 6.35
N ARG A 134 -9.06 9.87 6.81
CA ARG A 134 -10.18 10.49 7.54
C ARG A 134 -9.73 11.11 8.86
N PHE A 135 -8.86 10.44 9.61
CA PHE A 135 -8.39 10.92 10.91
C PHE A 135 -7.56 12.19 10.76
N ILE A 136 -6.55 12.17 9.89
CA ILE A 136 -5.68 13.31 9.62
C ILE A 136 -6.48 14.43 8.96
N GLY A 137 -7.37 14.11 8.01
CA GLY A 137 -8.22 15.10 7.36
C GLY A 137 -9.16 15.82 8.33
N LYS A 138 -9.73 15.11 9.32
CA LYS A 138 -10.48 15.76 10.41
C LYS A 138 -9.58 16.66 11.26
N TRP A 139 -8.40 16.17 11.63
CA TRP A 139 -7.45 16.93 12.43
C TRP A 139 -6.97 18.22 11.73
N VAL A 140 -6.72 18.17 10.42
CA VAL A 140 -6.37 19.36 9.62
C VAL A 140 -7.55 20.32 9.47
N ASN A 141 -8.78 19.80 9.30
CA ASN A 141 -10.00 20.59 9.14
C ASN A 141 -10.41 21.42 10.36
N ASP A 142 -9.84 21.20 11.54
CA ASP A 142 -10.01 22.08 12.72
C ASP A 142 -9.43 23.51 12.53
N ARG A 143 -9.02 23.86 11.29
CA ARG A 143 -8.61 25.18 10.79
C ARG A 143 -7.51 25.91 11.58
N ARG A 144 -6.73 25.19 12.38
CA ARG A 144 -5.49 25.73 12.94
C ARG A 144 -4.46 25.87 11.82
N GLU A 145 -3.96 27.09 11.64
CA GLU A 145 -3.02 27.42 10.56
C GLU A 145 -1.82 26.47 10.49
N ARG A 146 -1.26 26.06 11.65
CA ARG A 146 -0.15 25.10 11.73
C ARG A 146 -0.49 23.74 11.10
N ARG A 147 -1.73 23.25 11.23
CA ARG A 147 -2.15 21.93 10.72
C ARG A 147 -2.37 21.97 9.21
N ILE A 148 -2.87 23.08 8.71
CA ILE A 148 -2.97 23.34 7.27
C ILE A 148 -1.57 23.41 6.66
N ARG A 149 -0.65 24.18 7.26
CA ARG A 149 0.77 24.24 6.83
C ARG A 149 1.44 22.87 6.82
N PHE A 150 1.12 22.00 7.78
CA PHE A 150 1.60 20.61 7.79
C PHE A 150 1.14 19.84 6.55
N ALA A 151 -0.14 19.91 6.17
CA ALA A 151 -0.62 19.26 4.95
C ALA A 151 0.10 19.77 3.70
N TYR A 152 0.30 21.08 3.56
CA TYR A 152 1.07 21.65 2.46
C TYR A 152 2.53 21.18 2.46
N ALA A 153 3.18 21.12 3.63
CA ALA A 153 4.55 20.61 3.74
C ALA A 153 4.64 19.14 3.28
N CYS A 154 3.69 18.29 3.71
CA CYS A 154 3.61 16.91 3.23
C CYS A 154 3.41 16.83 1.71
N PHE A 155 2.56 17.69 1.14
CA PHE A 155 2.37 17.75 -0.32
C PHE A 155 3.67 18.09 -1.04
N ILE A 156 4.38 19.11 -0.59
CA ILE A 156 5.65 19.58 -1.21
C ILE A 156 6.73 18.52 -1.08
N LEU A 157 6.93 17.95 0.11
CA LEU A 157 8.00 17.01 0.38
C LEU A 157 7.77 15.63 -0.25
N LEU A 158 6.52 15.17 -0.28
CA LEU A 158 6.18 13.79 -0.64
C LEU A 158 5.54 13.66 -2.03
N GLY A 159 5.13 14.77 -2.65
CA GLY A 159 4.50 14.75 -3.97
C GLY A 159 5.40 14.17 -5.07
N ILE A 160 6.65 14.62 -5.14
CA ILE A 160 7.61 14.09 -6.13
C ILE A 160 7.92 12.61 -5.85
N PRO A 161 8.32 12.20 -4.63
CA PRO A 161 8.50 10.78 -4.32
C PRO A 161 7.28 9.91 -4.64
N ALA A 162 6.07 10.38 -4.30
CA ALA A 162 4.84 9.65 -4.57
C ALA A 162 4.63 9.40 -6.07
N CYS A 163 4.83 10.43 -6.90
CA CYS A 163 4.72 10.31 -8.34
C CYS A 163 5.79 9.39 -8.94
N VAL A 164 7.05 9.51 -8.48
CA VAL A 164 8.15 8.65 -8.95
C VAL A 164 7.87 7.19 -8.63
N LEU A 165 7.44 6.88 -7.40
CA LEU A 165 7.10 5.52 -6.99
C LEU A 165 5.89 4.97 -7.75
N MET A 166 4.87 5.80 -7.97
CA MET A 166 3.70 5.43 -8.75
C MET A 166 4.06 5.07 -10.20
N VAL A 167 4.91 5.87 -10.84
CA VAL A 167 5.41 5.59 -12.19
C VAL A 167 6.29 4.33 -12.19
N GLY A 168 7.17 4.17 -11.19
CA GLY A 168 8.00 2.97 -11.05
C GLY A 168 7.18 1.69 -11.02
N ILE A 169 6.16 1.64 -10.15
CA ILE A 169 5.24 0.48 -10.06
C ILE A 169 4.51 0.26 -11.39
N ALA A 170 4.06 1.33 -12.06
CA ALA A 170 3.38 1.20 -13.34
C ALA A 170 4.31 0.66 -14.45
N VAL A 171 5.57 1.10 -14.49
CA VAL A 171 6.58 0.61 -15.42
C VAL A 171 6.85 -0.87 -15.15
N GLU A 172 7.16 -1.25 -13.91
CA GLU A 172 7.39 -2.64 -13.49
C GLU A 172 6.22 -3.56 -13.88
N MET A 173 4.98 -3.12 -13.65
CA MET A 173 3.79 -3.87 -14.05
C MET A 173 3.73 -4.13 -15.56
N VAL A 174 4.10 -3.15 -16.39
CA VAL A 174 4.02 -3.24 -17.85
C VAL A 174 5.22 -3.98 -18.46
N THR A 175 6.42 -3.79 -17.91
CA THR A 175 7.66 -4.32 -18.49
C THR A 175 8.03 -5.70 -17.96
N GLU A 176 7.59 -6.06 -16.76
CA GLU A 176 7.99 -7.31 -16.10
C GLU A 176 6.78 -8.20 -15.81
N VAL A 177 5.83 -7.72 -14.99
CA VAL A 177 4.73 -8.55 -14.46
C VAL A 177 3.78 -9.04 -15.55
N ILE A 178 3.24 -8.14 -16.39
CA ILE A 178 2.29 -8.53 -17.46
C ILE A 178 2.94 -9.46 -18.50
N PRO A 179 4.16 -9.17 -19.01
CA PRO A 179 4.86 -10.09 -19.91
C PRO A 179 5.10 -11.48 -19.30
N GLU A 180 5.46 -11.55 -18.03
CA GLU A 180 5.71 -12.83 -17.34
C GLU A 180 4.45 -13.69 -17.27
N ILE A 181 3.28 -13.10 -16.94
CA ILE A 181 1.99 -13.79 -16.99
C ILE A 181 1.69 -14.33 -18.39
N ARG A 182 1.95 -13.53 -19.43
CA ARG A 182 1.68 -13.92 -20.83
C ARG A 182 2.57 -15.09 -21.28
N ASN A 183 3.80 -15.17 -20.79
CA ASN A 183 4.74 -16.22 -21.18
C ASN A 183 4.50 -17.54 -20.42
N GLN A 184 3.76 -17.53 -19.31
CA GLN A 184 3.42 -18.71 -18.50
C GLN A 184 2.09 -19.38 -18.89
N GLY A 185 1.22 -18.69 -19.65
CA GLY A 185 -0.08 -19.20 -20.12
C GLY A 185 -0.07 -19.62 -21.58
#